data_AF-A0A960E744-F1
#
_entry.id   AF-A0A960E744-F1
#
_cell.length_a   1.000
_cell.length_b   1.000
_cell.length_c   1.000
_cell.angle_alpha   90.00
_cell.angle_beta   90.00
_cell.angle_gamma   90.00
#
_symmetry.space_group_name_H-M   'P 1'
#
loop_
_entity.id
_entity.type
_entity.pdbx_description
1 polymer ?
#
loop_
_entity_poly.entity_id
_entity_poly.type
_entity_poly.pdbx_seq_one_letter_code
_entity_poly.pdbx_strand_id
1 'polypeptide(L)'
;MSTYPLDFAGGGPVTPEDLNLIIDDIQALQAGVGAWTSYSPTIAKLTLGLGAVVAKYRQSGKLVEVKGRITFGSGTTVDGAPTISLPIAPADGIEIDTNGAAHFYDASGSRGYGRLYYQSGPAVGFLVFATSGAYASGVLLSATVPYTWTAGDKLEWHATYEAA
;
A
#
# COMPACT_ATOMS: atom_id res chain seq x y z
N MET A 1 7.24 -21.80 16.20
CA MET A 1 6.72 -21.42 17.54
C MET A 1 7.22 -22.49 18.49
N SER A 2 8.30 -22.21 19.23
CA SER A 2 8.93 -23.17 20.13
C SER A 2 8.06 -23.36 21.38
N THR A 3 7.90 -24.60 21.83
CA THR A 3 6.92 -25.06 22.84
C THR A 3 7.41 -25.03 24.29
N TYR A 4 8.41 -24.20 24.61
CA TYR A 4 8.90 -24.06 25.98
C TYR A 4 8.48 -22.69 26.53
N PRO A 5 7.55 -22.62 27.50
CA PRO A 5 7.26 -21.36 28.16
C PRO A 5 8.49 -20.94 28.97
N LEU A 6 8.95 -19.71 28.77
CA LEU A 6 9.98 -19.09 29.59
C LEU A 6 9.47 -19.05 31.06
N ASP A 7 10.00 -19.91 31.94
CA ASP A 7 9.67 -19.90 33.36
C ASP A 7 10.53 -18.88 34.11
N PHE A 8 10.14 -17.61 34.02
CA PHE A 8 10.70 -16.56 34.90
C PHE A 8 10.10 -16.59 36.32
N ALA A 9 9.10 -17.45 36.58
CA ALA A 9 8.33 -17.46 37.81
C ALA A 9 8.95 -18.35 38.91
N GLY A 10 9.83 -19.30 38.53
CA GLY A 10 10.44 -20.26 39.45
C GLY A 10 11.59 -19.76 40.33
N GLY A 11 12.07 -18.52 40.18
CA GLY A 11 13.17 -17.97 40.98
C GLY A 11 14.53 -18.67 40.82
N GLY A 12 14.65 -19.54 39.80
CA GLY A 12 15.91 -20.21 39.44
C GLY A 12 16.90 -19.26 38.74
N PRO A 13 18.19 -19.63 38.68
CA PRO A 13 19.18 -18.85 37.96
C PRO A 13 18.86 -18.86 36.45
N VAL A 14 18.96 -17.69 35.81
CA VAL A 14 18.86 -17.56 34.35
C VAL A 14 19.96 -18.40 33.70
N THR A 15 19.56 -19.32 32.83
CA THR A 15 20.50 -20.20 32.12
C THR A 15 20.96 -19.58 30.80
N PRO A 16 22.10 -20.03 30.23
CA PRO A 16 22.48 -19.66 28.87
C PRO A 16 21.41 -20.02 27.83
N GLU A 17 20.63 -21.09 28.03
CA GLU A 17 19.51 -21.43 27.16
C GLU A 17 18.39 -20.38 27.20
N ASP A 18 18.04 -19.87 28.39
CA ASP A 18 17.05 -18.80 28.54
C ASP A 18 17.48 -17.52 27.81
N LEU A 19 18.77 -17.18 27.91
CA LEU A 19 19.34 -16.03 27.20
C LEU A 19 19.26 -16.20 25.68
N ASN A 20 19.53 -17.41 25.16
CA ASN A 20 19.42 -17.70 23.74
C ASN A 20 17.97 -17.60 23.24
N LEU A 21 16.99 -18.07 24.02
CA LEU A 21 15.58 -17.92 23.68
C LEU A 21 15.15 -16.45 23.64
N ILE A 22 15.58 -15.64 24.61
CA ILE A 22 15.32 -14.20 24.61
C ILE A 22 15.95 -13.54 23.38
N ILE A 23 17.17 -13.92 23.02
CA ILE A 23 17.86 -13.41 21.83
C ILE A 23 17.09 -13.80 20.56
N ASP A 24 16.65 -15.06 20.44
CA ASP A 24 15.87 -15.53 19.30
C ASP A 24 14.53 -14.80 19.17
N ASP A 25 13.82 -14.58 20.28
CA ASP A 25 12.56 -13.82 20.29
C ASP A 25 12.78 -12.34 19.94
N ILE A 26 13.84 -11.71 20.45
CA ILE A 26 14.23 -10.35 20.07
C ILE A 26 14.56 -10.28 18.58
N GLN A 27 15.30 -11.25 18.06
CA GLN A 27 15.65 -11.30 16.63
C GLN A 27 14.42 -11.53 15.76
N ALA A 28 13.49 -12.38 16.18
CA ALA A 28 12.23 -12.62 15.47
C ALA A 28 11.34 -11.36 15.46
N LEU A 29 11.27 -10.63 16.57
CA LEU A 29 10.62 -9.32 16.64
C LEU A 29 11.29 -8.31 15.71
N GLN A 30 12.63 -8.24 15.71
CA GLN A 30 13.38 -7.33 14.82
C GLN A 30 13.21 -7.68 13.34
N ALA A 31 13.08 -8.95 12.99
CA ALA A 31 12.87 -9.41 11.61
C ALA A 31 11.42 -9.18 11.13
N GLY A 32 10.43 -9.27 12.03
CA GLY A 32 9.00 -9.15 11.71
C GLY A 32 8.44 -7.73 11.78
N VAL A 33 9.13 -6.80 12.45
CA VAL A 33 8.66 -5.42 12.62
C VAL A 33 9.26 -4.51 11.54
N GLY A 34 8.48 -4.25 10.50
CA GLY A 34 8.67 -3.03 9.71
C GLY A 34 9.66 -3.07 8.54
N ALA A 35 10.20 -4.23 8.16
CA ALA A 35 10.93 -4.38 6.91
C ALA A 35 10.00 -4.18 5.70
N TRP A 36 10.49 -3.48 4.67
CA TRP A 36 9.73 -3.30 3.42
C TRP A 36 9.82 -4.54 2.55
N THR A 37 8.68 -5.18 2.33
CA THR A 37 8.50 -6.36 1.46
C THR A 37 7.88 -5.92 0.14
N SER A 38 8.47 -6.34 -0.98
CA SER A 38 7.88 -6.14 -2.30
C SER A 38 6.62 -6.98 -2.47
N TYR A 39 5.62 -6.41 -3.14
CA TYR A 39 4.42 -7.16 -3.54
C TYR A 39 3.99 -6.76 -4.95
N SER A 40 3.21 -7.63 -5.60
CA SER A 40 2.67 -7.39 -6.93
C SER A 40 1.16 -7.12 -6.83
N PRO A 41 0.70 -5.86 -6.94
CA PRO A 41 -0.73 -5.56 -6.92
C PRO A 41 -1.40 -6.12 -8.18
N THR A 42 -2.58 -6.70 -8.02
CA THR A 42 -3.50 -6.94 -9.14
C THR A 42 -4.06 -5.61 -9.59
N ILE A 43 -3.96 -5.32 -10.90
CA ILE A 43 -4.47 -4.09 -11.50
C ILE A 43 -5.71 -4.42 -12.33
N ALA A 44 -6.78 -3.66 -12.16
CA ALA A 44 -7.99 -3.76 -12.99
C ALA A 44 -8.29 -2.43 -13.69
N LYS A 45 -8.96 -2.51 -14.85
CA LYS A 45 -9.36 -1.35 -15.69
C LYS A 45 -8.18 -0.47 -16.15
N LEU A 46 -6.98 -1.05 -16.17
CA LEU A 46 -5.77 -0.48 -16.73
C LEU A 46 -4.96 -1.62 -17.32
N THR A 47 -4.66 -1.55 -18.62
CA THR A 47 -3.75 -2.46 -19.29
C THR A 47 -2.37 -1.82 -19.28
N LEU A 48 -1.38 -2.49 -18.69
CA LEU A 48 -0.09 -1.85 -18.43
C LEU A 48 0.82 -1.74 -19.68
N GLY A 49 0.68 -2.64 -20.66
CA GLY A 49 1.60 -2.70 -21.80
C GLY A 49 3.06 -2.86 -21.35
N LEU A 50 3.97 -2.03 -21.88
CA LEU A 50 5.38 -1.98 -21.49
C LEU A 50 5.64 -1.08 -20.27
N GLY A 51 4.60 -0.77 -19.47
CA GLY A 51 4.74 -0.05 -18.22
C GLY A 51 5.38 -0.90 -17.11
N ALA A 52 5.63 -0.26 -15.96
CA ALA A 52 6.26 -0.90 -14.81
C ALA A 52 5.50 -0.64 -13.51
N VAL A 53 5.53 -1.61 -12.60
CA VAL A 53 4.94 -1.49 -11.25
C VAL A 53 6.03 -1.73 -10.22
N VAL A 54 6.12 -0.83 -9.24
CA VAL A 54 6.95 -1.03 -8.05
C VAL A 54 6.07 -0.79 -6.83
N ALA A 55 5.84 -1.82 -6.03
CA ALA A 55 5.04 -1.71 -4.83
C ALA A 55 5.68 -2.46 -3.66
N LYS A 56 5.55 -1.89 -2.47
CA LYS A 56 6.09 -2.45 -1.23
C LYS A 56 5.19 -2.14 -0.05
N TYR A 57 5.24 -3.01 0.93
CA TYR A 57 4.51 -2.85 2.17
C TYR A 57 5.37 -3.27 3.35
N ARG A 58 4.96 -2.86 4.54
CA ARG A 58 5.48 -3.40 5.79
C ARG A 58 4.32 -3.60 6.75
N GLN A 59 4.44 -4.59 7.62
CA GLN A 59 3.43 -4.90 8.60
C GLN A 59 4.05 -4.92 10.00
N SER A 60 3.30 -4.45 10.99
CA SER A 60 3.66 -4.52 12.41
C SER A 60 2.40 -4.84 13.20
N GLY A 61 2.26 -6.11 13.60
CA GLY A 61 0.99 -6.63 14.10
C GLY A 61 -0.10 -6.54 13.02
N LYS A 62 -1.22 -5.88 13.31
CA LYS A 62 -2.28 -5.62 12.32
C LYS A 62 -2.08 -4.32 11.52
N LEU A 63 -1.14 -3.45 11.90
CA LEU A 63 -0.90 -2.22 11.17
C LEU A 63 -0.11 -2.51 9.89
N VAL A 64 -0.66 -2.13 8.74
CA VAL A 64 -0.01 -2.24 7.44
C VAL A 64 0.25 -0.85 6.90
N GLU A 65 1.49 -0.58 6.49
CA GLU A 65 1.85 0.59 5.68
C GLU A 65 2.22 0.11 4.28
N VAL A 66 1.62 0.71 3.26
CA VAL A 66 1.78 0.33 1.86
C VAL A 66 2.14 1.55 1.02
N LYS A 67 2.98 1.36 0.00
CA LYS A 67 3.23 2.36 -1.04
C LYS A 67 3.61 1.72 -2.37
N GLY A 68 3.35 2.43 -3.46
CA GLY A 68 3.81 2.00 -4.76
C GLY A 68 3.65 3.03 -5.85
N ARG A 69 4.10 2.64 -7.03
CA ARG A 69 4.06 3.42 -8.26
C ARG A 69 3.76 2.51 -9.45
N ILE A 70 2.85 2.93 -10.31
CA ILE A 70 2.71 2.47 -11.70
C ILE A 70 3.37 3.54 -12.58
N THR A 71 4.25 3.13 -13.48
CA THR A 71 4.83 3.99 -14.52
C THR A 71 4.30 3.54 -15.87
N PHE A 72 3.69 4.44 -16.61
CA PHE A 72 3.05 4.17 -17.89
C PHE A 72 4.12 3.96 -18.95
N GLY A 73 3.92 2.96 -19.80
CA GLY A 73 4.81 2.63 -20.91
C GLY A 73 4.06 2.67 -22.23
N SER A 74 4.75 2.27 -23.31
CA SER A 74 4.08 2.10 -24.60
C SER A 74 3.03 1.00 -24.50
N GLY A 75 1.84 1.26 -25.05
CA GLY A 75 0.69 0.35 -24.98
C GLY A 75 -0.06 0.34 -23.64
N THR A 76 0.24 1.25 -22.70
CA THR A 76 -0.62 1.43 -21.51
C THR A 76 -1.97 2.04 -21.92
N THR A 77 -3.07 1.43 -21.50
CA THR A 77 -4.44 1.95 -21.71
C THR A 77 -5.21 2.01 -20.41
N VAL A 78 -6.09 3.02 -20.28
CA VAL A 78 -6.98 3.20 -19.14
C VAL A 78 -8.42 2.99 -19.61
N ASP A 79 -9.03 1.88 -19.20
CA ASP A 79 -10.32 1.39 -19.73
C ASP A 79 -11.51 1.71 -18.79
N GLY A 80 -11.26 2.49 -17.74
CA GLY A 80 -12.23 2.89 -16.72
C GLY A 80 -11.53 3.51 -15.52
N ALA A 81 -12.18 3.47 -14.35
CA ALA A 81 -11.55 3.86 -13.08
C ALA A 81 -10.64 2.72 -12.59
N PRO A 82 -9.31 2.87 -12.64
CA PRO A 82 -8.39 1.79 -12.28
C PRO A 82 -8.44 1.48 -10.79
N THR A 83 -8.23 0.21 -10.47
CA THR A 83 -8.07 -0.24 -9.08
C THR A 83 -6.83 -1.08 -8.95
N ILE A 84 -6.27 -1.10 -7.74
CA ILE A 84 -5.16 -1.97 -7.36
C ILE A 84 -5.56 -2.82 -6.15
N SER A 85 -4.95 -3.99 -5.99
CA SER A 85 -5.06 -4.75 -4.76
C SER A 85 -4.03 -4.30 -3.72
N LEU A 86 -4.46 -4.25 -2.47
CA LEU A 86 -3.61 -4.18 -1.28
C LEU A 86 -2.92 -5.54 -1.04
N PRO A 87 -1.72 -5.53 -0.40
CA PRO A 87 -0.95 -6.75 -0.14
C PRO A 87 -1.64 -7.70 0.86
N ILE A 88 -2.40 -7.12 1.78
CA ILE A 88 -3.15 -7.82 2.82
C ILE A 88 -4.56 -7.22 2.84
N ALA A 89 -5.58 -8.05 2.95
CA ALA A 89 -6.95 -7.57 3.04
C ALA A 89 -7.11 -6.66 4.27
N PRO A 90 -7.68 -5.46 4.12
CA PRO A 90 -7.93 -4.59 5.25
C PRO A 90 -9.12 -5.11 6.08
N ALA A 91 -9.13 -4.81 7.37
CA ALA A 91 -10.21 -5.15 8.29
C ALA A 91 -11.48 -4.38 7.93
N ASP A 92 -11.33 -3.09 7.61
CA ASP A 92 -12.36 -2.25 7.03
C ASP A 92 -11.75 -1.22 6.02
N GLY A 93 -12.56 -0.28 5.52
CA GLY A 93 -12.13 0.70 4.51
C GLY A 93 -11.77 2.09 5.04
N ILE A 94 -11.97 2.35 6.34
CA ILE A 94 -12.05 3.70 6.89
C ILE A 94 -10.69 4.40 6.84
N GLU A 95 -9.60 3.76 7.24
CA GLU A 95 -8.27 4.39 7.20
C GLU A 95 -7.80 4.65 5.77
N ILE A 96 -8.22 3.80 4.82
CA ILE A 96 -7.89 3.97 3.41
C ILE A 96 -8.59 5.22 2.86
N ASP A 97 -9.88 5.39 3.13
CA ASP A 97 -10.67 6.54 2.65
C ASP A 97 -10.24 7.86 3.30
N THR A 98 -9.75 7.81 4.55
CA THR A 98 -9.37 9.00 5.33
C THR A 98 -7.91 9.40 5.16
N ASN A 99 -7.00 8.43 5.10
CA ASN A 99 -5.55 8.66 5.14
C ASN A 99 -4.80 8.14 3.90
N GLY A 100 -5.46 7.41 3.00
CA GLY A 100 -4.84 6.95 1.76
C GLY A 100 -4.66 8.09 0.77
N ALA A 101 -3.45 8.28 0.25
CA ALA A 101 -3.16 9.39 -0.65
C ALA A 101 -2.58 8.91 -1.99
N ALA A 102 -2.93 9.65 -3.04
CA ALA A 102 -2.53 9.36 -4.40
C ALA A 102 -1.92 10.60 -5.08
N HIS A 103 -0.88 10.37 -5.89
CA HIS A 103 -0.23 11.40 -6.68
C HIS A 103 -0.17 10.97 -8.14
N PHE A 104 -0.37 11.94 -9.02
CA PHE A 104 -0.48 11.73 -10.46
C PHE A 104 0.56 12.60 -11.15
N TYR A 105 1.54 12.00 -11.82
CA TYR A 105 2.57 12.73 -12.55
C TYR A 105 2.39 12.58 -14.05
N ASP A 106 2.29 13.72 -14.72
CA ASP A 106 2.32 13.83 -16.17
C ASP A 106 3.78 14.05 -16.56
N ALA A 107 4.29 13.23 -17.46
CA ALA A 107 5.67 13.32 -17.95
C ALA A 107 5.97 14.69 -18.60
N SER A 108 4.94 15.38 -19.09
CA SER A 108 5.06 16.72 -19.68
C SER A 108 5.10 17.86 -18.65
N GLY A 109 4.89 17.58 -17.35
CA GLY A 109 5.16 18.51 -16.25
C GLY A 109 3.98 18.79 -15.31
N SER A 110 2.77 18.32 -15.63
CA SER A 110 1.59 18.51 -14.77
C SER A 110 1.62 17.59 -13.53
N ARG A 111 0.97 18.02 -12.45
CA ARG A 111 0.77 17.20 -11.25
C ARG A 111 -0.69 17.21 -10.83
N GLY A 112 -1.23 16.03 -10.60
CA GLY A 112 -2.52 15.84 -9.95
C GLY A 112 -2.33 15.30 -8.54
N TYR A 113 -3.27 15.61 -7.66
CA TYR A 113 -3.32 15.12 -6.29
C TYR A 113 -4.67 14.46 -6.04
N GLY A 114 -4.69 13.50 -5.11
CA GLY A 114 -5.88 12.74 -4.84
C GLY A 114 -5.74 11.84 -3.62
N ARG A 115 -6.70 10.93 -3.51
CA ARG A 115 -6.74 9.93 -2.45
C ARG A 115 -7.03 8.55 -2.99
N LEU A 116 -6.71 7.55 -2.18
CA LEU A 116 -7.28 6.23 -2.39
C LEU A 116 -8.74 6.24 -1.91
N TYR A 117 -9.54 5.35 -2.47
CA TYR A 117 -10.82 4.98 -1.87
C TYR A 117 -10.93 3.47 -1.75
N TYR A 118 -11.54 3.02 -0.66
CA TYR A 118 -11.82 1.60 -0.45
C TYR A 118 -12.98 1.16 -1.36
N GLN A 119 -12.78 0.08 -2.11
CA GLN A 119 -13.83 -0.46 -2.97
C GLN A 119 -14.45 -1.72 -2.37
N SER A 120 -13.64 -2.77 -2.17
CA SER A 120 -14.07 -4.04 -1.55
C SER A 120 -12.89 -4.99 -1.37
N GLY A 121 -12.85 -5.73 -0.25
CA GLY A 121 -11.78 -6.69 0.01
C GLY A 121 -10.41 -6.01 -0.09
N PRO A 122 -9.43 -6.53 -0.84
CA PRO A 122 -8.15 -5.85 -1.00
C PRO A 122 -8.20 -4.71 -2.03
N ALA A 123 -9.30 -4.48 -2.75
CA ALA A 123 -9.35 -3.54 -3.86
C ALA A 123 -9.54 -2.09 -3.40
N VAL A 124 -8.64 -1.22 -3.88
CA VAL A 124 -8.72 0.24 -3.71
C VAL A 124 -8.63 0.92 -5.07
N GLY A 125 -9.34 2.03 -5.23
CA GLY A 125 -9.28 2.86 -6.43
C GLY A 125 -8.69 4.24 -6.18
N PHE A 126 -8.62 5.03 -7.24
CA PHE A 126 -8.05 6.38 -7.22
C PHE A 126 -9.12 7.45 -7.42
N LEU A 127 -9.19 8.38 -6.48
CA LEU A 127 -9.91 9.64 -6.64
C LEU A 127 -8.92 10.77 -6.88
N VAL A 128 -9.20 11.60 -7.87
CA VAL A 128 -8.51 12.86 -8.13
C VAL A 128 -9.26 13.99 -7.45
N PHE A 129 -8.56 14.93 -6.82
CA PHE A 129 -9.17 16.16 -6.32
C PHE A 129 -9.41 17.12 -7.48
N ALA A 130 -10.67 17.41 -7.76
CA ALA A 130 -11.11 18.41 -8.72
C ALA A 130 -11.63 19.65 -7.99
N THR A 131 -11.29 20.82 -8.50
CA THR A 131 -11.79 22.10 -7.98
C THR A 131 -12.80 22.67 -8.97
N SER A 132 -14.08 22.34 -8.78
CA SER A 132 -15.19 22.94 -9.53
C SER A 132 -16.10 23.68 -8.56
N GLY A 133 -15.68 24.87 -8.13
CA GLY A 133 -16.42 25.71 -7.18
C GLY A 133 -15.63 26.01 -5.90
N ALA A 134 -16.34 26.32 -4.81
CA ALA A 134 -15.75 26.80 -3.56
C ALA A 134 -14.95 25.74 -2.79
N TYR A 135 -15.21 24.45 -3.02
CA TYR A 135 -14.57 23.33 -2.32
C TYR A 135 -14.06 22.29 -3.32
N ALA A 136 -12.96 21.61 -2.97
CA ALA A 136 -12.49 20.47 -3.73
C ALA A 136 -13.45 19.28 -3.55
N SER A 137 -13.68 18.55 -4.64
CA SER A 137 -14.44 17.29 -4.64
C SER A 137 -13.61 16.17 -5.25
N GLY A 138 -13.95 14.93 -4.92
CA GLY A 138 -13.32 13.75 -5.53
C GLY A 138 -14.00 13.38 -6.84
N VAL A 139 -13.22 13.15 -7.89
CA VAL A 139 -13.66 12.54 -9.15
C VAL A 139 -12.85 11.27 -9.40
N LEU A 140 -13.47 10.24 -9.96
CA LEU A 140 -12.76 9.01 -10.30
C LEU A 140 -11.70 9.27 -11.37
N LEU A 141 -10.53 8.67 -11.20
CA LEU A 141 -9.51 8.64 -12.25
C LEU A 141 -10.09 8.01 -13.52
N SER A 142 -9.70 8.51 -14.68
CA SER A 142 -10.14 7.98 -15.97
C SER A 142 -9.09 8.24 -17.05
N ALA A 143 -9.34 7.83 -18.29
CA ALA A 143 -8.45 8.07 -19.42
C ALA A 143 -8.13 9.56 -19.67
N THR A 144 -8.96 10.48 -19.19
CA THR A 144 -8.81 11.93 -19.38
C THR A 144 -8.74 12.73 -18.08
N VAL A 145 -8.70 12.06 -16.91
CA VAL A 145 -8.68 12.69 -15.59
C VAL A 145 -7.50 12.14 -14.77
N PRO A 146 -6.59 13.00 -14.24
CA PRO A 146 -6.62 14.47 -14.30
C PRO A 146 -6.24 15.04 -15.67
N TYR A 147 -5.63 14.23 -16.53
CA TYR A 147 -5.18 14.59 -17.87
C TYR A 147 -5.22 13.34 -18.75
N THR A 148 -4.90 13.50 -20.04
CA THR A 148 -4.75 12.36 -20.95
C THR A 148 -3.44 11.66 -20.67
N TRP A 149 -3.51 10.37 -20.34
CA TRP A 149 -2.35 9.59 -19.96
C TRP A 149 -1.50 9.15 -21.16
N THR A 150 -0.19 9.24 -21.00
CA THR A 150 0.80 8.85 -22.00
C THR A 150 1.98 8.10 -21.37
N ALA A 151 2.90 7.58 -22.21
CA ALA A 151 4.08 6.89 -21.72
C ALA A 151 4.99 7.84 -20.91
N GLY A 152 5.45 7.38 -19.75
CA GLY A 152 6.25 8.16 -18.80
C GLY A 152 5.45 8.70 -17.61
N ASP A 153 4.12 8.75 -17.72
CA ASP A 153 3.24 9.18 -16.63
C ASP A 153 3.26 8.20 -15.46
N LYS A 154 2.85 8.67 -14.27
CA LYS A 154 2.93 7.87 -13.05
C LYS A 154 1.68 8.00 -12.19
N LEU A 155 1.22 6.87 -11.66
CA LEU A 155 0.28 6.78 -10.55
C LEU A 155 1.04 6.33 -9.31
N GLU A 156 1.04 7.13 -8.26
CA GLU A 156 1.66 6.79 -6.98
C GLU A 156 0.61 6.71 -5.89
N TRP A 157 0.81 5.79 -4.94
CA TRP A 157 -0.07 5.64 -3.79
C TRP A 157 0.72 5.38 -2.51
N HIS A 158 0.09 5.74 -1.40
CA HIS A 158 0.44 5.24 -0.09
C HIS A 158 -0.80 5.19 0.81
N ALA A 159 -0.80 4.27 1.76
CA ALA A 159 -1.83 4.18 2.80
C ALA A 159 -1.28 3.46 4.03
N THR A 160 -1.96 3.70 5.15
CA THR A 160 -1.81 2.93 6.37
C THR A 160 -3.19 2.41 6.77
N TYR A 161 -3.31 1.14 7.12
CA TYR A 161 -4.60 0.51 7.43
C TYR A 161 -4.44 -0.68 8.39
N GLU A 162 -5.53 -1.11 9.02
CA GLU A 162 -5.58 -2.33 9.82
C GLU A 162 -5.86 -3.55 8.93
N ALA A 163 -5.06 -4.60 9.03
CA ALA A 163 -5.31 -5.89 8.39
C ALA A 163 -6.42 -6.68 9.10
N ALA A 164 -7.24 -7.39 8.32
CA ALA A 164 -8.29 -8.29 8.84
C ALA A 164 -7.72 -9.35 9.82
#